data_AF-A0A3B9YS83-F1
#
_entry.id   AF-A0A3B9YS83-F1
#
_cell.length_a   1.000
_cell.length_b   1.000
_cell.length_c   1.000
_cell.angle_alpha   90.00
_cell.angle_beta   90.00
_cell.angle_gamma   90.00
#
_symmetry.space_group_name_H-M   'P 1'
#
loop_
_entity.id
_entity.type
_entity.pdbx_description
1 polymer ?
#
loop_
_entity_poly.entity_id
_entity_poly.type
_entity_poly.pdbx_seq_one_letter_code
_entity_poly.pdbx_strand_id
1 'polypeptide(L)'
;MCEFHLAARASSVRDGGMMSHDLEALERLLDRDTVRRMAEIFCQQWGLARPEFADVSTAANFEALRRQAHDLVTSAGSLGFADLADQARQMEQALLASDFEAAQSLMGNVIPLANDATASLNRRYGPF
;
A
#
# COMPACT_ATOMS: atom_id res chain seq x y z
N MET A 1 -6.88 42.26 5.61
CA MET A 1 -7.07 40.97 6.31
C MET A 1 -7.40 39.95 5.26
N CYS A 2 -6.49 39.00 5.01
CA CYS A 2 -6.65 37.97 3.99
C CYS A 2 -7.27 36.74 4.64
N GLU A 3 -8.50 36.40 4.27
CA GLU A 3 -9.09 35.09 4.56
C GLU A 3 -8.75 34.12 3.44
N PHE A 4 -7.68 33.36 3.64
CA PHE A 4 -7.44 32.08 2.99
C PHE A 4 -8.13 31.01 3.85
N HIS A 5 -9.25 30.46 3.39
CA HIS A 5 -9.72 29.17 3.87
C HIS A 5 -10.05 28.26 2.69
N LEU A 6 -9.04 27.45 2.36
CA LEU A 6 -9.12 26.04 1.97
C LEU A 6 -10.44 25.59 1.31
N ALA A 7 -10.52 25.76 -0.01
CA ALA A 7 -11.27 24.84 -0.84
C ALA A 7 -10.44 23.55 -0.99
N ALA A 8 -10.66 22.58 -0.11
CA ALA A 8 -10.17 21.22 -0.30
C ALA A 8 -10.90 20.59 -1.50
N ARG A 9 -10.35 20.78 -2.70
CA ARG A 9 -10.73 20.01 -3.88
C ARG A 9 -10.26 18.58 -3.63
N ALA A 10 -11.19 17.73 -3.20
CA ALA A 10 -11.06 16.29 -3.30
C ALA A 10 -10.91 15.95 -4.80
N SER A 11 -9.65 15.86 -5.24
CA SER A 11 -9.29 15.46 -6.58
C SER A 11 -9.60 13.98 -6.75
N SER A 12 -10.51 13.72 -7.68
CA SER A 12 -10.47 12.61 -8.62
C SER A 12 -10.44 11.21 -8.01
N VAL A 13 -11.65 10.69 -7.75
CA VAL A 13 -11.95 9.26 -7.92
C VAL A 13 -11.43 8.86 -9.30
N ARG A 14 -10.25 8.22 -9.38
CA ARG A 14 -9.81 7.53 -10.57
C ARG A 14 -10.18 6.07 -10.39
N ASP A 15 -11.21 5.69 -11.13
CA ASP A 15 -11.49 4.36 -11.65
C ASP A 15 -11.01 3.16 -10.82
N GLY A 16 -11.90 2.67 -9.96
CA GLY A 16 -11.84 1.32 -9.41
C GLY A 16 -12.06 0.20 -10.46
N GLY A 17 -12.13 0.54 -11.75
CA GLY A 17 -12.38 -0.40 -12.84
C GLY A 17 -11.23 -1.36 -13.13
N MET A 18 -9.96 -0.92 -13.01
CA MET A 18 -8.82 -1.78 -13.34
C MET A 18 -8.52 -2.82 -12.24
N MET A 19 -8.74 -2.48 -10.96
CA MET A 19 -8.43 -3.35 -9.83
C MET A 19 -9.41 -4.50 -9.60
N SER A 20 -10.64 -4.42 -10.12
CA SER A 20 -11.61 -5.51 -9.98
C SER A 20 -11.22 -6.75 -10.80
N HIS A 21 -10.57 -6.54 -11.94
CA HIS A 21 -10.29 -7.60 -12.91
C HIS A 21 -9.24 -8.61 -12.40
N ASP A 22 -8.21 -8.16 -11.71
CA ASP A 22 -7.14 -9.05 -11.20
C ASP A 22 -7.59 -9.87 -9.99
N LEU A 23 -8.36 -9.26 -9.08
CA LEU A 23 -8.94 -9.98 -7.94
C LEU A 23 -9.99 -11.00 -8.38
N GLU A 24 -10.82 -10.69 -9.38
CA GLU A 24 -11.77 -11.65 -9.96
C GLU A 24 -11.06 -12.83 -10.64
N ALA A 25 -9.94 -12.57 -11.32
CA ALA A 25 -9.12 -13.63 -11.91
C ALA A 25 -8.50 -14.51 -10.81
N LEU A 26 -7.99 -13.92 -9.73
CA LEU A 26 -7.45 -14.65 -8.58
C LEU A 26 -8.52 -15.51 -7.88
N GLU A 27 -9.73 -14.97 -7.67
CA GLU A 27 -10.86 -15.73 -7.08
C GLU A 27 -11.24 -16.95 -7.93
N ARG A 28 -11.14 -16.84 -9.26
CA ARG A 28 -11.39 -17.97 -10.17
C ARG A 28 -10.31 -19.06 -10.06
N LEU A 29 -9.08 -18.70 -9.70
CA LEU A 29 -7.94 -19.62 -9.61
C LEU A 29 -7.80 -20.28 -8.23
N LEU A 30 -7.97 -19.49 -7.17
CA LEU A 30 -7.64 -19.89 -5.80
C LEU A 30 -8.86 -20.06 -4.89
N ASP A 31 -10.08 -19.82 -5.37
CA ASP A 31 -11.31 -19.69 -4.58
C ASP A 31 -11.41 -18.39 -3.75
N ARG A 32 -12.64 -17.96 -3.46
CA ARG A 32 -12.93 -16.68 -2.79
C ARG A 32 -12.45 -16.64 -1.33
N ASP A 33 -12.51 -17.76 -0.60
CA ASP A 33 -12.11 -17.82 0.81
C ASP A 33 -10.59 -17.78 0.96
N THR A 34 -9.86 -18.35 0.01
CA THR A 34 -8.40 -18.25 -0.05
C THR A 34 -7.97 -16.81 -0.37
N VAL A 35 -8.57 -16.17 -1.39
CA VAL A 35 -8.25 -14.76 -1.70
C VAL A 35 -8.64 -13.83 -0.54
N ARG A 36 -9.76 -14.10 0.15
CA ARG A 36 -10.14 -13.37 1.37
C ARG A 36 -9.08 -13.49 2.46
N ARG A 37 -8.54 -14.68 2.71
CA ARG A 37 -7.47 -14.87 3.71
C ARG A 37 -6.19 -14.12 3.34
N MET A 38 -5.84 -14.10 2.05
CA MET A 38 -4.71 -13.30 1.57
C MET A 38 -4.95 -11.81 1.78
N ALA A 39 -6.17 -11.33 1.51
CA ALA A 39 -6.57 -9.95 1.77
C ALA A 39 -6.51 -9.59 3.26
N GLU A 40 -6.96 -10.50 4.14
CA GLU A 40 -6.87 -10.32 5.59
C GLU A 40 -5.41 -10.17 6.05
N ILE A 41 -4.53 -11.05 5.58
CA ILE A 41 -3.09 -11.00 5.89
C ILE A 41 -2.49 -9.66 5.46
N PHE A 42 -2.79 -9.22 4.23
CA PHE A 42 -2.33 -7.93 3.73
C PHE A 42 -2.83 -6.76 4.61
N CYS A 43 -4.13 -6.71 4.93
CA CYS A 43 -4.72 -5.65 5.73
C CYS A 43 -4.13 -5.60 7.15
N GLN A 44 -3.91 -6.76 7.78
CA GLN A 44 -3.28 -6.85 9.10
C GLN A 44 -1.82 -6.39 9.08
N GLN A 45 -1.04 -6.85 8.10
CA GLN A 45 0.36 -6.45 7.93
C GLN A 45 0.48 -4.93 7.71
N TRP A 46 -0.35 -4.37 6.81
CA TRP A 46 -0.37 -2.94 6.58
C TRP A 46 -0.81 -2.15 7.82
N GLY A 47 -1.83 -2.63 8.54
CA GLY A 47 -2.31 -1.99 9.77
C GLY A 47 -1.23 -1.88 10.85
N LEU A 48 -0.37 -2.88 10.98
CA LEU A 48 0.77 -2.88 11.89
C LEU A 48 1.92 -1.99 11.39
N ALA A 49 2.18 -1.98 10.08
CA ALA A 49 3.30 -1.23 9.48
C ALA A 49 3.04 0.28 9.37
N ARG A 50 1.78 0.68 9.10
CA ARG A 50 1.40 2.08 8.83
C ARG A 50 1.94 3.13 9.81
N PRO A 51 1.91 2.93 11.15
CA PRO A 51 2.48 3.92 12.07
C PRO A 51 4.00 4.08 11.93
N GLU A 52 4.73 3.04 11.54
CA GLU A 52 6.20 3.10 11.37
C GLU A 52 6.59 3.90 10.11
N PHE A 53 5.78 3.82 9.05
CA PHE A 53 5.92 4.68 7.87
C PHE A 53 5.70 6.17 8.17
N ALA A 54 5.00 6.49 9.27
CA ALA A 54 4.76 7.88 9.67
C ALA A 54 5.91 8.47 10.50
N ASP A 55 6.78 7.63 11.09
CA ASP A 55 7.83 8.06 12.03
C ASP A 55 9.24 7.69 11.54
N VAL A 56 9.53 8.02 10.28
CA VAL A 56 10.85 7.79 9.66
C VAL A 56 11.79 8.94 10.06
N SER A 57 12.28 8.90 11.30
CA SER A 57 13.19 9.90 11.86
C SER A 57 14.53 9.34 12.34
N THR A 58 14.73 8.02 12.35
CA THR A 58 15.96 7.42 12.91
C THR A 58 16.53 6.24 12.11
N ALA A 59 17.84 6.01 12.26
CA ALA A 59 18.56 4.91 11.60
C ALA A 59 18.05 3.51 11.96
N ALA A 60 17.51 3.33 13.17
CA ALA A 60 16.93 2.07 13.62
C ALA A 60 15.61 1.72 12.90
N ASN A 61 14.93 2.71 12.32
CA ASN A 61 13.67 2.50 11.62
C ASN A 61 13.87 1.99 10.19
N PHE A 62 15.08 2.07 9.62
CA PHE A 62 15.31 1.73 8.21
C PHE A 62 15.30 0.24 7.89
N GLU A 63 15.86 -0.60 8.76
CA GLU A 63 15.83 -2.05 8.55
C GLU A 63 14.40 -2.59 8.67
N ALA A 64 13.64 -2.08 9.65
CA ALA A 64 12.23 -2.36 9.83
C ALA A 64 11.42 -1.91 8.59
N LEU A 65 11.63 -0.68 8.15
CA LEU A 65 10.96 -0.12 6.97
C LEU A 65 11.28 -0.90 5.69
N ARG A 66 12.52 -1.38 5.53
CA ARG A 66 12.91 -2.22 4.39
C ARG A 66 12.18 -3.55 4.42
N ARG A 67 12.11 -4.20 5.58
CA ARG A 67 11.36 -5.46 5.74
C ARG A 67 9.88 -5.26 5.43
N GLN A 68 9.29 -4.15 5.86
CA GLN A 68 7.91 -3.83 5.53
C GLN A 68 7.69 -3.57 4.04
N ALA A 69 8.62 -2.85 3.39
CA ALA A 69 8.57 -2.66 1.94
C ALA A 69 8.62 -4.01 1.22
N HIS A 70 9.47 -4.94 1.66
CA HIS A 70 9.55 -6.30 1.12
C HIS A 70 8.25 -7.09 1.29
N ASP A 71 7.66 -7.07 2.49
CA ASP A 71 6.40 -7.75 2.79
C ASP A 71 5.25 -7.17 1.95
N LEU A 72 5.25 -5.84 1.74
CA LEU A 72 4.32 -5.15 0.84
C LEU A 72 4.48 -5.60 -0.61
N VAL A 73 5.71 -5.72 -1.15
CA VAL A 73 5.94 -6.22 -2.52
C VAL A 73 5.28 -7.58 -2.71
N THR A 74 5.53 -8.49 -1.76
CA THR A 74 5.07 -9.88 -1.84
C THR A 74 3.54 -9.97 -1.75
N SER A 75 2.97 -9.33 -0.74
CA SER A 75 1.52 -9.37 -0.47
C SER A 75 0.72 -8.60 -1.53
N ALA A 76 1.17 -7.40 -1.93
CA ALA A 76 0.55 -6.61 -2.98
C ALA A 76 0.60 -7.32 -4.34
N GLY A 77 1.76 -7.90 -4.70
CA GLY A 77 1.91 -8.67 -5.93
C GLY A 77 1.01 -9.89 -5.97
N SER A 78 0.86 -10.60 -4.84
CA SER A 78 -0.02 -11.77 -4.74
C SER A 78 -1.51 -11.45 -4.86
N LEU A 79 -1.91 -10.20 -4.59
CA LEU A 79 -3.29 -9.72 -4.68
C LEU A 79 -3.58 -8.93 -5.97
N GLY A 80 -2.60 -8.79 -6.86
CA GLY A 80 -2.76 -8.07 -8.13
C GLY A 80 -2.61 -6.54 -8.02
N PHE A 81 -2.11 -6.01 -6.91
CA PHE A 81 -1.84 -4.57 -6.77
C PHE A 81 -0.47 -4.21 -7.38
N ALA A 82 -0.37 -4.30 -8.71
CA ALA A 82 0.89 -4.15 -9.44
C ALA A 82 1.59 -2.81 -9.15
N ASP A 83 0.88 -1.68 -9.22
CA ASP A 83 1.45 -0.36 -8.94
C ASP A 83 2.00 -0.25 -7.51
N LEU A 84 1.28 -0.81 -6.53
CA LEU A 84 1.73 -0.85 -5.14
C LEU A 84 2.99 -1.72 -4.99
N ALA A 85 2.99 -2.90 -5.61
CA ALA A 85 4.13 -3.81 -5.58
C ALA A 85 5.38 -3.17 -6.21
N ASP A 86 5.22 -2.44 -7.32
CA ASP A 86 6.33 -1.79 -8.01
C ASP A 86 6.87 -0.58 -7.24
N GLN A 87 6.00 0.23 -6.63
CA GLN A 87 6.44 1.34 -5.76
C GLN A 87 7.11 0.83 -4.49
N ALA A 88 6.57 -0.22 -3.85
CA ALA A 88 7.18 -0.85 -2.69
C ALA A 88 8.56 -1.45 -3.01
N ARG A 89 8.73 -2.04 -4.20
CA ARG A 89 10.02 -2.58 -4.66
C ARG A 89 11.04 -1.48 -4.88
N GLN A 90 10.66 -0.38 -5.51
CA GLN A 90 11.54 0.78 -5.67
C GLN A 90 11.96 1.35 -4.31
N MET A 91 11.03 1.39 -3.35
CA MET A 91 11.31 1.85 -2.00
C MET A 91 12.29 0.91 -1.27
N GLU A 92 12.08 -0.40 -1.37
CA GLU A 92 13.02 -1.41 -0.84
C GLU A 92 14.43 -1.22 -1.41
N GLN A 93 14.54 -0.97 -2.72
CA GLN A 93 15.81 -0.71 -3.39
C GLN A 93 16.48 0.58 -2.91
N ALA A 94 15.72 1.67 -2.76
CA ALA A 94 16.24 2.93 -2.23
C ALA A 94 16.78 2.75 -0.79
N LEU A 95 16.06 1.99 0.05
CA LEU A 95 16.51 1.67 1.40
C LEU A 95 17.77 0.79 1.42
N LEU A 96 17.88 -0.18 0.50
CA LEU A 96 19.10 -0.98 0.33
C LEU A 96 20.30 -0.12 -0.10
N ALA A 97 20.07 0.88 -0.96
CA ALA A 97 21.08 1.82 -1.40
C ALA A 97 21.40 2.91 -0.36
N SER A 98 20.70 2.94 0.77
CA SER A 98 20.77 4.04 1.76
C SER A 98 20.42 5.41 1.16
N ASP A 99 19.60 5.43 0.09
CA ASP A 99 19.07 6.64 -0.52
C ASP A 99 17.77 7.05 0.19
N PHE A 100 17.94 7.74 1.31
CA PHE A 100 16.84 8.09 2.20
C PHE A 100 15.89 9.12 1.60
N GLU A 101 16.39 10.01 0.75
CA GLU A 101 15.56 11.02 0.07
C GLU A 101 14.62 10.32 -0.93
N ALA A 102 15.17 9.40 -1.75
CA ALA A 102 14.36 8.60 -2.66
C ALA A 102 13.36 7.73 -1.89
N ALA A 103 13.78 7.05 -0.83
CA ALA A 103 12.89 6.23 -0.01
C ALA A 103 11.74 7.06 0.59
N GLN A 104 12.02 8.26 1.10
CA GLN A 104 11.00 9.14 1.64
C GLN A 104 10.02 9.64 0.57
N SER A 105 10.52 9.97 -0.63
CA SER A 105 9.67 10.32 -1.77
C SER A 105 8.73 9.16 -2.15
N LEU A 106 9.27 7.94 -2.21
CA LEU A 106 8.51 6.74 -2.56
C LEU A 106 7.47 6.37 -1.50
N MET A 107 7.74 6.60 -0.21
CA MET A 107 6.74 6.44 0.85
C MET A 107 5.49 7.30 0.58
N GLY A 108 5.68 8.52 0.08
CA GLY A 108 4.59 9.41 -0.30
C GLY A 108 3.64 8.80 -1.35
N ASN A 109 4.12 7.83 -2.14
CA ASN A 109 3.33 7.08 -3.11
C ASN A 109 2.80 5.75 -2.54
N VAL A 110 3.62 5.03 -1.77
CA VAL A 110 3.26 3.71 -1.21
C VAL A 110 2.09 3.83 -0.23
N ILE A 111 2.11 4.82 0.66
CA ILE A 111 1.08 5.00 1.69
C ILE A 111 -0.34 5.16 1.10
N PRO A 112 -0.61 6.09 0.16
CA PRO A 112 -1.94 6.22 -0.42
C PRO A 112 -2.36 4.96 -1.18
N LEU A 113 -1.46 4.33 -1.95
CA LEU A 113 -1.77 3.10 -2.69
C LEU A 113 -2.15 1.94 -1.75
N ALA A 114 -1.42 1.76 -0.65
CA ALA A 114 -1.73 0.72 0.34
C ALA A 114 -3.04 0.99 1.10
N ASN A 115 -3.35 2.26 1.38
CA ASN A 115 -4.64 2.65 1.94
C ASN A 115 -5.80 2.39 0.97
N ASP A 116 -5.63 2.70 -0.32
CA ASP A 116 -6.63 2.46 -1.35
C ASP A 116 -6.85 0.95 -1.60
N ALA A 117 -5.77 0.15 -1.58
CA ALA A 117 -5.84 -1.30 -1.63
C ALA A 117 -6.63 -1.85 -0.44
N THR A 118 -6.29 -1.45 0.78
CA THR A 118 -6.99 -1.84 2.01
C THR A 118 -8.48 -1.48 1.95
N ALA A 119 -8.80 -0.25 1.54
CA ALA A 119 -10.18 0.20 1.40
C ALA A 119 -10.95 -0.63 0.35
N SER A 120 -10.30 -0.99 -0.76
CA SER A 120 -10.89 -1.80 -1.82
C SER A 120 -11.16 -3.24 -1.36
N LEU A 121 -10.22 -3.85 -0.63
CA LEU A 121 -10.39 -5.17 -0.03
C LEU A 121 -11.52 -5.19 1.00
N ASN A 122 -11.56 -4.18 1.88
CA ASN A 122 -12.63 -4.03 2.88
C ASN A 122 -14.02 -3.88 2.24
N ARG A 123 -14.12 -3.15 1.11
CA ARG A 123 -15.38 -3.06 0.34
C ARG A 123 -15.80 -4.41 -0.25
N ARG A 124 -14.85 -5.25 -0.68
CA ARG A 124 -15.13 -6.52 -1.37
C ARG A 124 -15.45 -7.68 -0.42
N TYR A 125 -14.75 -7.75 0.71
CA TYR A 125 -14.79 -8.90 1.63
C TYR A 125 -15.36 -8.57 3.02
N GLY A 126 -15.64 -7.30 3.30
CA GLY A 126 -15.97 -6.81 4.63
C GLY A 126 -14.72 -6.35 5.39
N PRO A 127 -14.90 -5.67 6.54
CA PRO A 127 -13.78 -5.15 7.33
C PRO A 127 -12.92 -6.30 7.90
N PHE A 128 -11.61 -6.10 7.83
CA PHE A 128 -10.58 -6.90 8.52
C PHE A 128 -10.08 -6.20 9.78
#